data_AF-N8RFV8-F1
#
_entry.id   AF-N8RFV8-F1
#
_cell.length_a   1.000
_cell.length_b   1.000
_cell.length_c   1.000
_cell.angle_alpha   90.00
_cell.angle_beta   90.00
_cell.angle_gamma   90.00
#
_symmetry.space_group_name_H-M   'P 1'
#
loop_
_entity.id
_entity.type
_entity.pdbx_description
1 polymer ?
#
loop_
_entity_poly.entity_id
_entity_poly.type
_entity_poly.pdbx_seq_one_letter_code
_entity_poly.pdbx_strand_id
1 'polypeptide(L)'
;MMKKNYFLCFFVLLLMQASSVNACLVNNLKEKHMHLIQIGKNTILNGSPIQMYDLVSRSCSLECYMNFLDKKNIRFSKQGSLFYIAENDGTTIQIFSANQQSFSGRVVCPSKAKYKLLQTADYIKLPKATTDFQSEDYGEVNRTMVFKSFKRKDYQNLITQLQKRSKVSDVNDAFSYFDLGEGNEINLIFDARKSISTLVFVNIKKGSFK
;
A
#
# COMPACT_ATOMS: atom_id res chain seq x y z
N MET A 1 -18.55 -43.43 -13.39
CA MET A 1 -17.28 -43.22 -12.66
C MET A 1 -16.67 -41.83 -12.96
N MET A 2 -17.47 -40.75 -13.00
CA MET A 2 -17.04 -39.39 -13.45
C MET A 2 -17.18 -38.27 -12.40
N LYS A 3 -17.77 -38.55 -11.22
CA LYS A 3 -18.04 -37.51 -10.20
C LYS A 3 -16.86 -37.23 -9.25
N LYS A 4 -15.89 -38.15 -9.13
CA LYS A 4 -14.72 -37.98 -8.23
C LYS A 4 -13.68 -36.98 -8.76
N ASN A 5 -13.52 -36.85 -10.08
CA ASN A 5 -12.48 -35.99 -10.67
C ASN A 5 -12.80 -34.49 -10.58
N TYR A 6 -14.09 -34.11 -10.65
CA TYR A 6 -14.48 -32.70 -10.48
C TYR A 6 -14.26 -32.19 -9.06
N PHE A 7 -14.48 -33.03 -8.04
CA PHE A 7 -14.24 -32.64 -6.66
C PHE A 7 -12.75 -32.44 -6.38
N LEU A 8 -11.89 -33.29 -6.95
CA LEU A 8 -10.44 -33.14 -6.86
C LEU A 8 -9.95 -31.88 -7.58
N CYS A 9 -10.43 -31.60 -8.78
CA CYS A 9 -10.11 -30.35 -9.50
C CYS A 9 -10.60 -29.11 -8.74
N PHE A 10 -11.80 -29.15 -8.15
CA PHE A 10 -12.33 -28.04 -7.35
C PHE A 10 -11.51 -27.83 -6.07
N PHE A 11 -11.07 -28.91 -5.42
CA PHE A 11 -10.22 -28.85 -4.23
C PHE A 11 -8.81 -28.34 -4.56
N VAL A 12 -8.24 -28.75 -5.70
CA VAL A 12 -6.94 -28.22 -6.19
C VAL A 12 -7.06 -26.75 -6.61
N LEU A 13 -8.18 -26.34 -7.23
CA LEU A 13 -8.46 -24.92 -7.52
C LEU A 13 -8.64 -24.08 -6.24
N LEU A 14 -9.29 -24.63 -5.21
CA LEU A 14 -9.39 -24.00 -3.88
C LEU A 14 -8.03 -23.90 -3.17
N LEU A 15 -7.20 -24.95 -3.28
CA LEU A 15 -5.84 -24.96 -2.74
C LEU A 15 -4.90 -24.01 -3.51
N MET A 16 -5.10 -23.81 -4.81
CA MET A 16 -4.32 -22.86 -5.60
C MET A 16 -4.78 -21.41 -5.42
N GLN A 17 -6.01 -21.16 -4.93
CA GLN A 17 -6.41 -19.83 -4.44
C GLN A 17 -5.88 -19.52 -3.04
N ALA A 18 -5.44 -20.55 -2.30
CA ALA A 18 -4.62 -20.39 -1.11
C ALA A 18 -3.13 -20.27 -1.49
N SER A 19 -2.80 -19.38 -2.43
CA SER A 19 -1.44 -18.88 -2.52
C SER A 19 -1.14 -18.21 -1.18
N SER A 20 -0.43 -18.93 -0.31
CA SER A 20 0.11 -18.39 0.91
C SER A 20 1.01 -17.23 0.51
N VAL A 21 0.45 -16.03 0.54
CA VAL A 21 1.26 -14.82 0.57
C VAL A 21 2.12 -15.02 1.80
N ASN A 22 3.41 -15.28 1.60
CA ASN A 22 4.38 -15.39 2.68
C ASN A 22 4.46 -14.00 3.32
N ALA A 23 3.52 -13.75 4.23
CA ALA A 23 3.52 -12.59 5.08
C ALA A 23 4.77 -12.66 5.97
N CYS A 24 5.39 -11.52 6.22
CA CYS A 24 6.44 -11.39 7.23
C CYS A 24 6.06 -11.88 8.62
N LEU A 25 4.76 -11.89 8.95
CA LEU A 25 4.22 -12.58 10.13
C LEU A 25 3.92 -14.04 9.77
N VAL A 26 4.96 -14.82 9.45
CA VAL A 26 4.88 -16.29 9.27
C VAL A 26 5.33 -17.01 10.53
N ASN A 27 4.87 -18.25 10.68
CA ASN A 27 5.32 -19.21 11.71
C ASN A 27 5.27 -18.62 13.12
N ASN A 28 6.45 -18.30 13.66
CA ASN A 28 6.63 -17.91 15.04
C ASN A 28 6.11 -16.51 15.37
N LEU A 29 5.82 -15.70 14.36
CA LEU A 29 5.39 -14.32 14.50
C LEU A 29 3.86 -14.17 14.44
N LYS A 30 3.13 -15.21 14.03
CA LYS A 30 1.67 -15.15 13.89
C LYS A 30 0.98 -15.91 15.02
N GLU A 31 0.13 -15.21 15.76
CA GLU A 31 -0.79 -15.85 16.70
C GLU A 31 -1.97 -16.47 15.92
N LYS A 32 -2.53 -17.58 16.42
CA LYS A 32 -3.49 -18.43 15.71
C LYS A 32 -4.74 -17.69 15.21
N HIS A 33 -5.13 -16.62 15.91
CA HIS A 33 -6.35 -15.85 15.63
C HIS A 33 -6.07 -14.50 14.94
N MET A 34 -4.84 -14.31 14.45
CA MET A 34 -4.50 -13.17 13.61
C MET A 34 -4.89 -13.41 12.16
N HIS A 35 -5.64 -12.47 11.62
CA HIS A 35 -6.01 -12.41 10.21
C HIS A 35 -5.23 -11.31 9.52
N LEU A 36 -4.65 -11.63 8.37
CA LEU A 36 -3.90 -10.72 7.53
C LEU A 36 -4.57 -10.64 6.17
N ILE A 37 -4.81 -9.43 5.70
CA ILE A 37 -5.36 -9.15 4.37
C ILE A 37 -4.32 -8.32 3.63
N GLN A 38 -3.80 -8.84 2.52
CA GLN A 38 -2.78 -8.13 1.76
C GLN A 38 -3.32 -6.82 1.19
N ILE A 39 -2.53 -5.75 1.30
CA ILE A 39 -2.80 -4.44 0.71
C ILE A 39 -1.84 -4.26 -0.45
N GLY A 40 -2.36 -4.26 -1.67
CA GLY A 40 -1.53 -4.10 -2.86
C GLY A 40 -0.63 -5.29 -3.14
N LYS A 41 -0.30 -5.48 -4.41
CA LYS A 41 0.83 -6.29 -4.85
C LYS A 41 1.98 -5.39 -5.25
N ASN A 42 3.17 -5.95 -5.36
CA ASN A 42 4.37 -5.28 -5.90
C ASN A 42 4.61 -3.89 -5.28
N THR A 43 4.46 -3.80 -3.96
CA THR A 43 4.42 -2.51 -3.27
C THR A 43 5.81 -1.93 -3.07
N ILE A 44 5.93 -0.61 -3.26
CA ILE A 44 7.15 0.17 -3.03
C ILE A 44 6.77 1.34 -2.12
N LEU A 45 7.54 1.57 -1.06
CA LEU A 45 7.40 2.72 -0.19
C LEU A 45 8.72 3.46 -0.09
N ASN A 46 8.72 4.73 -0.49
CA ASN A 46 9.89 5.62 -0.52
C ASN A 46 11.11 5.01 -1.23
N GLY A 47 10.86 4.24 -2.30
CA GLY A 47 11.89 3.56 -3.08
C GLY A 47 12.27 2.16 -2.59
N SER A 48 11.79 1.75 -1.41
CA SER A 48 12.04 0.41 -0.87
C SER A 48 10.89 -0.55 -1.16
N PRO A 49 11.16 -1.74 -1.71
CA PRO A 49 10.14 -2.77 -1.89
C PRO A 49 9.68 -3.31 -0.52
N ILE A 50 8.37 -3.41 -0.34
CA ILE A 50 7.76 -3.87 0.91
C ILE A 50 6.64 -4.88 0.66
N GLN A 51 6.09 -5.41 1.73
CA GLN A 51 4.78 -6.05 1.76
C GLN A 51 3.91 -5.35 2.80
N MET A 52 2.63 -5.20 2.51
CA MET A 52 1.68 -4.52 3.40
C MET A 52 0.45 -5.37 3.61
N TYR A 53 -0.04 -5.38 4.85
CA TYR A 53 -1.24 -6.14 5.23
C TYR A 53 -2.07 -5.34 6.23
N ASP A 54 -3.39 -5.38 6.13
CA ASP A 54 -4.26 -5.06 7.25
C ASP A 54 -4.28 -6.29 8.18
N LEU A 55 -4.13 -6.03 9.48
CA LEU A 55 -4.09 -7.02 10.55
C LEU A 55 -5.29 -6.83 11.46
N VAL A 56 -5.95 -7.94 11.76
CA VAL A 56 -6.97 -8.01 12.82
C VAL A 56 -6.69 -9.21 13.70
N SER A 57 -6.51 -8.97 14.99
CA SER A 57 -6.41 -9.98 16.03
C SER A 57 -7.67 -9.93 16.88
N ARG A 58 -8.54 -10.93 16.78
CA ARG A 58 -9.89 -10.90 17.40
C ARG A 58 -9.94 -11.42 18.82
N SER A 59 -9.00 -12.27 19.20
CA SER A 59 -8.99 -12.95 20.51
C SER A 59 -7.63 -12.90 21.21
N CYS A 60 -6.74 -12.04 20.74
CA CYS A 60 -5.47 -11.75 21.40
C CYS A 60 -5.29 -10.23 21.37
N SER A 61 -5.31 -9.61 22.54
CA SER A 61 -4.97 -8.20 22.70
C SER A 61 -3.50 -7.94 22.33
N LEU A 62 -3.13 -6.67 22.24
CA LEU A 62 -1.74 -6.32 21.98
C LEU A 62 -0.79 -6.87 23.06
N GLU A 63 -1.20 -6.83 24.33
CA GLU A 63 -0.45 -7.38 25.46
C GLU A 63 -0.32 -8.90 25.37
N CYS A 64 -1.41 -9.60 25.03
CA CYS A 64 -1.37 -11.03 24.73
C CYS A 64 -0.34 -11.34 23.63
N TYR A 65 -0.29 -10.53 22.58
CA TYR A 65 0.65 -10.74 21.48
C TYR A 65 2.10 -10.45 21.88
N MET A 66 2.33 -9.41 22.67
CA MET A 66 3.65 -9.14 23.26
C MET A 66 4.13 -10.32 24.09
N ASN A 67 3.27 -10.88 24.95
CA ASN A 67 3.60 -12.07 25.74
C ASN A 67 3.85 -13.31 24.87
N PHE A 68 3.13 -13.47 23.76
CA PHE A 68 3.37 -14.53 22.79
C PHE A 68 4.75 -14.42 22.14
N LEU A 69 5.17 -13.21 21.77
CA LEU A 69 6.51 -12.97 21.20
C LEU A 69 7.61 -13.17 22.25
N ASP A 70 7.39 -12.69 23.46
CA ASP A 70 8.35 -12.79 24.57
C ASP A 70 8.62 -14.26 24.94
N LYS A 71 7.58 -15.09 25.04
CA LYS A 71 7.70 -16.55 25.25
C LYS A 71 8.53 -17.27 24.17
N LYS A 72 8.65 -16.65 22.99
CA LYS A 72 9.43 -17.17 21.87
C LYS A 72 10.81 -16.50 21.75
N ASN A 73 11.21 -15.68 22.73
CA ASN A 73 12.43 -14.88 22.73
C ASN A 73 12.55 -13.95 21.52
N ILE A 74 11.42 -13.49 20.97
CA ILE A 74 11.40 -12.56 19.84
C ILE A 74 11.45 -11.14 20.37
N ARG A 75 12.45 -10.37 19.92
CA ARG A 75 12.61 -8.97 20.33
C ARG A 75 11.57 -8.08 19.65
N PHE A 76 10.87 -7.29 20.45
CA PHE A 76 9.95 -6.27 19.98
C PHE A 76 10.09 -4.98 20.79
N SER A 77 9.59 -3.87 20.23
CA SER A 77 9.48 -2.60 20.92
C SER A 77 8.18 -1.89 20.52
N LYS A 78 7.68 -1.03 21.41
CA LYS A 78 6.47 -0.25 21.17
C LYS A 78 6.73 1.22 21.45
N GLN A 79 6.38 2.08 20.51
CA GLN A 79 6.46 3.54 20.66
C GLN A 79 5.19 4.19 20.08
N GLY A 80 4.35 4.75 20.96
CA GLY A 80 3.06 5.30 20.55
C GLY A 80 2.19 4.23 19.88
N SER A 81 1.67 4.52 18.68
CA SER A 81 0.91 3.55 17.85
C SER A 81 1.80 2.60 17.04
N LEU A 82 3.12 2.75 17.06
CA LEU A 82 4.03 1.89 16.32
C LEU A 82 4.50 0.73 17.20
N PHE A 83 4.46 -0.47 16.65
CA PHE A 83 4.97 -1.70 17.24
C PHE A 83 5.97 -2.33 16.28
N TYR A 84 7.20 -2.52 16.72
CA TYR A 84 8.30 -3.04 15.90
C TYR A 84 8.70 -4.41 16.41
N ILE A 85 8.92 -5.35 15.48
CA ILE A 85 9.39 -6.71 15.76
C ILE A 85 10.69 -6.88 14.99
N ALA A 86 11.79 -7.21 15.68
CA ALA A 86 13.13 -7.17 15.10
C ALA A 86 13.44 -8.31 14.11
N GLU A 87 12.61 -9.36 14.10
CA GLU A 87 12.77 -10.51 13.21
C GLU A 87 12.52 -10.16 11.74
N ASN A 88 13.08 -10.96 10.83
CA ASN A 88 12.89 -10.86 9.38
C ASN A 88 13.18 -9.45 8.81
N ASP A 89 14.35 -8.90 9.14
CA ASP A 89 14.80 -7.56 8.72
C ASP A 89 13.93 -6.40 9.25
N GLY A 90 13.02 -6.68 10.21
CA GLY A 90 12.21 -5.70 10.91
C GLY A 90 10.76 -5.61 10.39
N THR A 91 9.80 -6.10 11.15
CA THR A 91 8.37 -5.96 10.89
C THR A 91 7.78 -4.81 11.71
N THR A 92 7.05 -3.89 11.07
CA THR A 92 6.35 -2.81 11.76
C THR A 92 4.85 -3.02 11.71
N ILE A 93 4.17 -2.84 12.84
CA ILE A 93 2.71 -2.81 12.94
C ILE A 93 2.30 -1.41 13.41
N GLN A 94 1.60 -0.67 12.56
CA GLN A 94 0.91 0.56 12.95
C GLN A 94 -0.45 0.19 13.55
N ILE A 95 -0.61 0.35 14.86
CA ILE A 95 -1.81 0.00 15.60
C ILE A 95 -2.88 1.07 15.35
N PHE A 96 -4.06 0.66 14.88
CA PHE A 96 -5.20 1.53 14.67
C PHE A 96 -6.17 1.49 15.84
N SER A 97 -6.39 0.30 16.40
CA SER A 97 -7.21 0.11 17.60
C SER A 97 -6.65 -1.01 18.45
N ALA A 98 -6.77 -0.87 19.76
CA ALA A 98 -6.42 -1.92 20.71
C ALA A 98 -7.36 -1.83 21.91
N ASN A 99 -7.84 -2.99 22.37
CA ASN A 99 -8.61 -3.13 23.59
C ASN A 99 -8.16 -4.40 24.33
N GLN A 100 -8.87 -4.74 25.41
CA GLN A 100 -8.51 -5.86 26.28
C GLN A 100 -8.58 -7.24 25.59
N GLN A 101 -9.27 -7.36 24.46
CA GLN A 101 -9.51 -8.65 23.78
C GLN A 101 -8.88 -8.73 22.38
N SER A 102 -8.67 -7.59 21.75
CA SER A 102 -8.38 -7.50 20.32
C SER A 102 -7.50 -6.30 19.99
N PHE A 103 -6.84 -6.36 18.86
CA PHE A 103 -6.24 -5.19 18.24
C PHE A 103 -6.29 -5.30 16.72
N SER A 104 -6.23 -4.14 16.07
CA SER A 104 -6.10 -4.04 14.63
C SER A 104 -5.00 -3.06 14.26
N GLY A 105 -4.46 -3.23 13.06
CA GLY A 105 -3.40 -2.36 12.59
C GLY A 105 -3.00 -2.68 11.16
N ARG A 106 -1.92 -2.06 10.75
CA ARG A 106 -1.29 -2.29 9.45
C ARG A 106 0.13 -2.78 9.62
N VAL A 107 0.40 -3.93 9.02
CA VAL A 107 1.70 -4.57 9.02
C VAL A 107 2.45 -4.10 7.77
N VAL A 108 3.69 -3.65 7.97
CA VAL A 108 4.62 -3.25 6.91
C VAL A 108 5.93 -3.99 7.12
N CYS A 109 6.40 -4.64 6.06
CA CYS A 109 7.57 -5.50 6.12
C CYS A 109 8.47 -5.31 4.92
N PRO A 110 9.80 -5.39 5.09
CA PRO A 110 10.75 -5.40 3.99
C PRO A 110 10.45 -6.54 3.01
N SER A 111 10.68 -6.27 1.72
CA SER A 111 10.68 -7.30 0.67
C SER A 111 12.02 -7.30 -0.05
N LYS A 112 12.49 -8.46 -0.48
CA LYS A 112 13.69 -8.59 -1.33
C LYS A 112 13.38 -8.51 -2.82
N ALA A 113 12.11 -8.43 -3.19
CA ALA A 113 11.68 -8.36 -4.56
C ALA A 113 12.08 -7.03 -5.20
N LYS A 114 12.45 -7.05 -6.48
CA LYS A 114 12.81 -5.84 -7.24
C LYS A 114 11.65 -5.48 -8.17
N TYR A 115 10.92 -4.44 -7.81
CA TYR A 115 9.81 -3.92 -8.61
C TYR A 115 10.24 -2.64 -9.33
N LYS A 116 9.78 -2.46 -10.57
CA LYS A 116 10.02 -1.23 -11.32
C LYS A 116 9.07 -0.15 -10.82
N LEU A 117 9.64 0.99 -10.43
CA LEU A 117 8.86 2.18 -10.09
C LEU A 117 8.25 2.78 -11.36
N LEU A 118 6.94 3.02 -11.34
CA LEU A 118 6.19 3.72 -12.37
C LEU A 118 6.72 5.15 -12.47
N GLN A 119 7.30 5.49 -13.61
CA GLN A 119 7.82 6.82 -13.85
C GLN A 119 6.68 7.79 -14.17
N THR A 120 6.79 9.01 -13.68
CA THR A 120 5.99 10.13 -14.19
C THR A 120 6.49 10.50 -15.58
N ALA A 121 5.62 11.04 -16.43
CA ALA A 121 6.05 11.52 -17.74
C ALA A 121 7.14 12.62 -17.60
N ASP A 122 8.14 12.61 -18.50
CA ASP A 122 9.35 13.43 -18.37
C ASP A 122 9.11 14.95 -18.34
N TYR A 123 7.98 15.40 -18.89
CA TYR A 123 7.59 16.80 -18.86
C TYR A 123 7.05 17.25 -17.49
N ILE A 124 6.68 16.31 -16.62
CA ILE A 124 6.18 16.57 -15.26
C ILE A 124 7.37 16.65 -14.32
N LYS A 125 7.72 17.87 -13.92
CA LYS A 125 8.82 18.13 -12.98
C LYS A 125 8.26 18.45 -11.60
N LEU A 126 8.37 17.49 -10.69
CA LEU A 126 7.98 17.64 -9.30
C LEU A 126 9.22 17.56 -8.38
N PRO A 127 9.21 18.23 -7.22
CA PRO A 127 10.26 18.06 -6.22
C PRO A 127 10.26 16.62 -5.66
N LYS A 128 11.17 16.31 -4.74
CA LYS A 128 11.14 15.03 -4.04
C LYS A 128 9.88 14.93 -3.19
N ALA A 129 9.13 13.83 -3.33
CA ALA A 129 7.95 13.58 -2.52
C ALA A 129 8.33 13.31 -1.05
N THR A 130 7.46 13.74 -0.14
CA THR A 130 7.57 13.42 1.29
C THR A 130 7.12 11.99 1.60
N THR A 131 6.24 11.45 0.77
CA THR A 131 5.84 10.04 0.77
C THR A 131 5.63 9.64 -0.68
N ASP A 132 6.18 8.50 -1.06
CA ASP A 132 6.06 7.92 -2.40
C ASP A 132 5.68 6.46 -2.25
N PHE A 133 4.43 6.14 -2.56
CA PHE A 133 3.87 4.80 -2.39
C PHE A 133 3.40 4.28 -3.74
N GLN A 134 3.81 3.07 -4.11
CA GLN A 134 3.29 2.37 -5.27
C GLN A 134 2.68 1.04 -4.84
N SER A 135 1.55 0.69 -5.45
CA SER A 135 0.98 -0.66 -5.42
C SER A 135 0.47 -1.07 -6.79
N GLU A 136 0.32 -2.38 -6.98
CA GLU A 136 -0.39 -2.97 -8.09
C GLU A 136 -1.66 -3.66 -7.59
N ASP A 137 -2.81 -3.28 -8.14
CA ASP A 137 -4.10 -3.81 -7.77
C ASP A 137 -4.98 -3.95 -9.01
N TYR A 138 -5.68 -5.07 -9.14
CA TYR A 138 -6.63 -5.33 -10.25
C TYR A 138 -6.07 -5.10 -11.67
N GLY A 139 -4.77 -5.31 -11.88
CA GLY A 139 -4.12 -5.10 -13.19
C GLY A 139 -3.75 -3.65 -13.49
N GLU A 140 -3.72 -2.80 -12.47
CA GLU A 140 -3.31 -1.40 -12.56
C GLU A 140 -2.16 -1.14 -11.58
N VAL A 141 -1.18 -0.34 -12.00
CA VAL A 141 -0.14 0.17 -11.11
C VAL A 141 -0.48 1.59 -10.72
N ASN A 142 -0.60 1.83 -9.42
CA ASN A 142 -0.92 3.11 -8.82
C ASN A 142 0.29 3.61 -8.03
N ARG A 143 0.79 4.80 -8.36
CA ARG A 143 1.85 5.48 -7.61
C ARG A 143 1.34 6.80 -7.03
N THR A 144 1.18 6.84 -5.71
CA THR A 144 0.75 8.01 -4.94
C THR A 144 1.96 8.72 -4.35
N MET A 145 2.17 9.97 -4.74
CA MET A 145 3.20 10.86 -4.20
C MET A 145 2.56 12.00 -3.43
N VAL A 146 3.09 12.29 -2.25
CA VAL A 146 2.61 13.37 -1.37
C VAL A 146 3.66 14.46 -1.24
N PHE A 147 3.28 15.70 -1.50
CA PHE A 147 4.12 16.88 -1.37
C PHE A 147 3.52 17.81 -0.33
N LYS A 148 4.21 17.97 0.81
CA LYS A 148 3.84 18.95 1.82
C LYS A 148 4.24 20.34 1.38
N SER A 149 3.50 21.35 1.82
CA SER A 149 3.79 22.76 1.56
C SER A 149 3.93 23.12 0.07
N PHE A 150 3.13 22.49 -0.78
CA PHE A 150 3.09 22.75 -2.21
C PHE A 150 2.39 24.08 -2.49
N LYS A 151 2.99 24.93 -3.34
CA LYS A 151 2.48 26.28 -3.59
C LYS A 151 1.38 26.26 -4.63
N ARG A 152 0.33 27.08 -4.44
CA ARG A 152 -0.78 27.22 -5.39
C ARG A 152 -0.34 27.57 -6.80
N LYS A 153 0.68 28.43 -6.94
CA LYS A 153 1.23 28.82 -8.25
C LYS A 153 1.83 27.61 -8.99
N ASP A 154 2.58 26.77 -8.28
CA ASP A 154 3.19 25.56 -8.86
C ASP A 154 2.10 24.54 -9.24
N TYR A 155 1.03 24.46 -8.44
CA TYR A 155 -0.15 23.65 -8.75
C TYR A 155 -0.86 24.12 -10.03
N GLN A 156 -1.13 25.41 -10.17
CA GLN A 156 -1.75 25.97 -11.38
C GLN A 156 -0.89 25.73 -12.63
N ASN A 157 0.43 25.82 -12.50
CA ASN A 157 1.35 25.50 -13.59
C ASN A 157 1.27 24.01 -13.97
N LEU A 158 1.20 23.12 -12.97
CA LEU A 158 1.04 21.68 -13.20
C LEU A 158 -0.28 21.36 -13.90
N ILE A 159 -1.40 21.92 -13.44
CA ILE A 159 -2.72 21.78 -14.08
C ILE A 159 -2.64 22.20 -15.56
N THR A 160 -2.07 23.37 -15.83
CA THR A 160 -1.93 23.88 -17.21
C THR A 160 -1.09 22.95 -18.08
N GLN A 161 -0.01 22.37 -17.53
CA GLN A 161 0.83 21.41 -18.26
C GLN A 161 0.08 20.11 -18.57
N LEU A 162 -0.70 19.60 -17.61
CA LEU A 162 -1.47 18.37 -17.77
C LEU A 162 -2.63 18.57 -18.76
N GLN A 163 -3.41 19.64 -18.64
CA GLN A 163 -4.51 19.94 -19.55
C GLN A 163 -4.06 19.98 -21.02
N LYS A 164 -2.90 20.60 -21.30
CA LYS A 164 -2.32 20.66 -22.66
C LYS A 164 -1.98 19.30 -23.27
N ARG A 165 -1.79 18.28 -22.43
CA ARG A 165 -1.37 16.93 -22.83
C ARG A 165 -2.47 15.89 -22.68
N SER A 166 -3.57 16.23 -22.04
CA SER A 166 -4.64 15.30 -21.72
C SER A 166 -5.61 15.17 -22.89
N LYS A 167 -6.14 13.97 -23.09
CA LYS A 167 -7.30 13.73 -23.95
C LYS A 167 -8.58 14.21 -23.28
N VAL A 168 -8.69 13.98 -21.98
CA VAL A 168 -9.81 14.38 -21.12
C VAL A 168 -9.25 14.98 -19.83
N SER A 169 -9.85 16.06 -19.37
CA SER A 169 -9.51 16.65 -18.07
C SER A 169 -10.76 17.16 -17.37
N ASP A 170 -10.82 16.95 -16.05
CA ASP A 170 -11.82 17.54 -15.16
C ASP A 170 -11.09 18.23 -14.01
N VAL A 171 -11.29 19.54 -13.86
CA VAL A 171 -10.53 20.37 -12.92
C VAL A 171 -11.48 21.04 -11.94
N ASN A 172 -11.27 20.79 -10.66
CA ASN A 172 -11.99 21.39 -9.55
C ASN A 172 -11.00 21.99 -8.53
N ASP A 173 -11.51 22.80 -7.60
CA ASP A 173 -10.75 23.50 -6.56
C ASP A 173 -10.09 22.56 -5.54
N ALA A 174 -10.54 21.31 -5.44
CA ALA A 174 -10.01 20.34 -4.47
C ALA A 174 -9.46 19.05 -5.11
N PHE A 175 -9.97 18.69 -6.28
CA PHE A 175 -9.66 17.46 -6.98
C PHE A 175 -9.54 17.74 -8.49
N SER A 176 -8.61 17.10 -9.17
CA SER A 176 -8.49 17.22 -10.63
C SER A 176 -8.07 15.90 -11.24
N TYR A 177 -8.65 15.56 -12.38
CA TYR A 177 -8.42 14.34 -13.15
C TYR A 177 -7.91 14.66 -14.55
N PHE A 178 -6.98 13.83 -15.02
CA PHE A 178 -6.35 13.93 -16.34
C PHE A 178 -6.17 12.55 -16.94
N ASP A 179 -6.81 12.29 -18.08
CA ASP A 179 -6.51 11.15 -18.94
C ASP A 179 -5.44 11.57 -19.95
N LEU A 180 -4.23 11.02 -19.81
CA LEU A 180 -3.13 11.27 -20.75
C LEU A 180 -3.15 10.31 -21.95
N GLY A 181 -4.08 9.36 -21.99
CA GLY A 181 -4.19 8.33 -23.00
C GLY A 181 -3.32 7.10 -22.73
N GLU A 182 -3.58 6.03 -23.48
CA GLU A 182 -2.84 4.75 -23.39
C GLU A 182 -2.85 4.14 -21.98
N GLY A 183 -3.95 4.34 -21.26
CA GLY A 183 -4.10 3.88 -19.88
C GLY A 183 -3.28 4.66 -18.86
N ASN A 184 -2.71 5.82 -19.20
CA ASN A 184 -2.03 6.69 -18.24
C ASN A 184 -3.03 7.74 -17.70
N GLU A 185 -3.27 7.74 -16.41
CA GLU A 185 -4.16 8.70 -15.75
C GLU A 185 -3.45 9.39 -14.59
N ILE A 186 -3.81 10.64 -14.33
CA ILE A 186 -3.32 11.39 -13.19
C ILE A 186 -4.50 11.96 -12.41
N ASN A 187 -4.51 11.71 -11.11
CA ASN A 187 -5.40 12.39 -10.17
C ASN A 187 -4.58 13.31 -9.25
N LEU A 188 -5.06 14.53 -9.06
CA LEU A 188 -4.49 15.50 -8.14
C LEU A 188 -5.50 15.82 -7.04
N ILE A 189 -5.05 15.86 -5.80
CA ILE A 189 -5.82 16.39 -4.66
C ILE A 189 -5.02 17.56 -4.09
N PHE A 190 -5.61 18.76 -4.14
CA PHE A 190 -5.01 19.99 -3.65
C PHE A 190 -6.09 21.03 -3.38
N ASP A 191 -6.07 21.67 -2.20
CA ASP A 191 -7.00 22.77 -1.88
C ASP A 191 -6.52 24.09 -2.50
N ALA A 192 -7.03 24.43 -3.68
CA ALA A 192 -6.66 25.61 -4.47
C ALA A 192 -7.06 26.95 -3.82
N ARG A 193 -7.90 26.93 -2.78
CA ARG A 193 -8.27 28.13 -2.00
C ARG A 193 -7.12 28.59 -1.11
N LYS A 194 -6.18 27.69 -0.79
CA LYS A 194 -5.01 27.99 0.05
C LYS A 194 -3.81 28.37 -0.83
N SER A 195 -3.00 29.31 -0.36
CA SER A 195 -1.74 29.71 -1.05
C SER A 195 -0.69 28.60 -1.02
N ILE A 196 -0.72 27.77 0.04
CA ILE A 196 0.14 26.62 0.27
C ILE A 196 -0.73 25.50 0.84
N SER A 197 -0.61 24.28 0.30
CA SER A 197 -1.35 23.11 0.79
C SER A 197 -0.55 21.81 0.57
N THR A 198 -1.11 20.68 0.99
CA THR A 198 -0.57 19.37 0.59
C THR A 198 -1.10 19.02 -0.79
N LEU A 199 -0.20 18.66 -1.70
CA LEU A 199 -0.56 18.04 -2.98
C LEU A 199 -0.45 16.52 -2.84
N VAL A 200 -1.50 15.80 -3.19
CA VAL A 200 -1.43 14.37 -3.48
C VAL A 200 -1.49 14.20 -4.99
N PHE A 201 -0.48 13.56 -5.56
CA PHE A 201 -0.37 13.23 -6.97
C PHE A 201 -0.47 11.72 -7.11
N VAL A 202 -1.49 11.23 -7.82
CA VAL A 202 -1.69 9.80 -8.08
C VAL A 202 -1.45 9.57 -9.57
N ASN A 203 -0.39 8.84 -9.89
CA ASN A 203 -0.09 8.35 -11.24
C ASN A 203 -0.64 6.94 -11.39
N ILE A 204 -1.50 6.72 -12.36
CA ILE A 204 -2.15 5.43 -12.61
C ILE A 204 -1.74 4.96 -14.00
N LYS A 205 -1.32 3.70 -14.08
CA LYS A 205 -1.11 3.03 -15.36
C LYS A 205 -1.95 1.76 -15.41
N LYS A 206 -2.93 1.75 -16.33
CA LYS A 206 -3.82 0.64 -16.62
C LYS A 206 -3.22 -0.27 -17.70
N GLY A 207 -3.30 -1.58 -17.51
CA GLY A 207 -2.90 -2.58 -18.50
C GLY A 207 -2.04 -3.71 -17.94
N SER A 208 -1.91 -4.82 -18.67
CA SER A 208 -1.17 -6.00 -18.22
C SER A 208 0.33 -5.73 -18.11
N PHE A 209 0.82 -5.55 -16.89
CA PHE A 209 2.25 -5.62 -16.57
C PHE A 209 2.62 -7.10 -16.47
N LYS A 210 3.06 -7.69 -17.58
CA LYS A 210 3.76 -8.98 -17.58
C LYS A 210 5.26 -8.77 -17.59
#